data_AF-A0A6B1DYC9-F1
#
_entry.id   AF-A0A6B1DYC9-F1
#
_cell.length_a   1.000
_cell.length_b   1.000
_cell.length_c   1.000
_cell.angle_alpha   90.00
_cell.angle_beta   90.00
_cell.angle_gamma   90.00
#
_symmetry.space_group_name_H-M   'P 1'
#
loop_
_entity.id
_entity.type
_entity.pdbx_description
1 polymer ?
#
loop_
_entity_poly.entity_id
_entity_poly.type
_entity_poly.pdbx_seq_one_letter_code
_entity_poly.pdbx_strand_id
1 'polypeptide(L)'
;MDSDSMRKGIIPGIMSGYVFMAFMGPGMADMVGGMISGDGLIGFILHIIISAVIGALYTGVFVQYVKMNNPLLDIAVGGLIYGVIWWIVGGLIIMPAIAGGELLQISLTDPSLFGHIIYGHVLAFLVVLRNAAFGMDS
;
A
#
# COMPACT_ATOMS: atom_id res chain seq x y z
N MET A 1 20.71 2.88 1.19
CA MET A 1 19.56 2.04 0.80
C MET A 1 20.02 1.16 -0.33
N ASP A 2 19.87 -0.15 -0.21
CA ASP A 2 20.22 -1.11 -1.26
C ASP A 2 19.05 -1.22 -2.25
N SER A 3 19.33 -1.00 -3.55
CA SER A 3 18.32 -1.07 -4.61
C SER A 3 17.73 -2.47 -4.76
N ASP A 4 18.48 -3.50 -4.40
CA ASP A 4 18.02 -4.88 -4.50
C ASP A 4 16.94 -5.15 -3.46
N SER A 5 17.05 -4.59 -2.25
CA SER A 5 16.01 -4.67 -1.23
C SER A 5 14.70 -4.01 -1.67
N MET A 6 14.75 -2.84 -2.31
CA MET A 6 13.54 -2.15 -2.82
C MET A 6 12.81 -2.97 -3.90
N ARG A 7 13.56 -3.61 -4.80
CA ARG A 7 12.98 -4.40 -5.90
C ARG A 7 12.13 -5.57 -5.38
N LYS A 8 12.45 -6.10 -4.19
CA LYS A 8 11.70 -7.21 -3.56
C LYS A 8 10.25 -6.85 -3.26
N GLY A 9 9.94 -5.57 -3.06
CA GLY A 9 8.62 -5.08 -2.71
C GLY A 9 7.75 -4.65 -3.89
N ILE A 10 8.31 -4.50 -5.11
CA ILE A 10 7.58 -3.97 -6.27
C ILE A 10 6.42 -4.90 -6.68
N ILE A 11 6.70 -6.18 -6.94
CA ILE A 11 5.66 -7.14 -7.36
C ILE A 11 4.61 -7.36 -6.25
N PRO A 12 5.00 -7.60 -4.98
CA PRO A 12 4.05 -7.62 -3.86
C PRO A 12 3.18 -6.36 -3.77
N GLY A 13 3.78 -5.19 -3.98
CA GLY A 13 3.07 -3.90 -3.99
C GLY A 13 2.01 -3.81 -5.08
N ILE A 14 2.35 -4.18 -6.31
CA ILE A 14 1.40 -4.20 -7.44
C ILE A 14 0.23 -5.15 -7.16
N MET A 15 0.50 -6.37 -6.70
CA MET A 15 -0.54 -7.36 -6.39
C MET A 15 -1.46 -6.88 -5.26
N SER A 16 -0.89 -6.28 -4.22
CA SER A 16 -1.65 -5.71 -3.11
C SER A 16 -2.50 -4.53 -3.57
N GLY A 17 -1.98 -3.70 -4.48
CA GLY A 17 -2.71 -2.60 -5.10
C GLY A 17 -3.89 -3.07 -5.94
N TYR A 18 -3.75 -4.20 -6.63
CA TYR A 18 -4.86 -4.82 -7.35
C TYR A 18 -5.96 -5.31 -6.40
N VAL A 19 -5.58 -5.97 -5.28
CA VAL A 19 -6.53 -6.40 -4.24
C VAL A 19 -7.23 -5.19 -3.62
N PHE A 20 -6.51 -4.10 -3.36
CA PHE A 20 -7.10 -2.84 -2.89
C PHE A 20 -8.17 -2.31 -3.85
N MET A 21 -7.87 -2.26 -5.16
CA MET A 21 -8.85 -1.79 -6.15
C MET A 21 -10.05 -2.71 -6.26
N ALA A 22 -9.84 -4.02 -6.19
CA ALA A 22 -10.93 -4.99 -6.18
C ALA A 22 -11.85 -4.80 -4.96
N PHE A 23 -11.29 -4.43 -3.81
CA PHE A 23 -12.05 -4.11 -2.60
C PHE A 23 -12.82 -2.80 -2.71
N MET A 24 -12.18 -1.72 -3.19
CA MET A 24 -12.81 -0.40 -3.33
C MET A 24 -13.84 -0.33 -4.46
N GLY A 25 -13.75 -1.26 -5.41
CA GLY A 25 -14.63 -1.32 -6.58
C GLY A 25 -14.19 -0.38 -7.72
N PRO A 26 -14.91 -0.43 -8.85
CA PRO A 26 -14.48 0.20 -10.10
C PRO A 26 -14.37 1.73 -10.02
N GLY A 27 -15.16 2.39 -9.17
CA GLY A 27 -15.14 3.85 -9.03
C GLY A 27 -13.84 4.42 -8.44
N MET A 28 -12.97 3.58 -7.86
CA MET A 28 -11.68 4.03 -7.32
C MET A 28 -10.75 4.56 -8.42
N ALA A 29 -10.74 3.90 -9.58
CA ALA A 29 -9.90 4.32 -10.70
C ALA A 29 -10.35 5.68 -11.25
N ASP A 30 -11.66 5.88 -11.40
CA ASP A 30 -12.24 7.16 -11.81
C ASP A 30 -11.99 8.26 -10.79
N MET A 31 -12.05 7.94 -9.48
CA MET A 31 -11.75 8.90 -8.42
C MET A 31 -10.31 9.40 -8.52
N VAL A 32 -9.32 8.51 -8.64
CA VAL A 32 -7.90 8.90 -8.79
C VAL A 32 -7.67 9.62 -10.11
N GLY A 33 -8.27 9.14 -11.20
CA GLY A 33 -8.18 9.78 -12.51
C GLY A 33 -8.73 11.20 -12.49
N GLY A 34 -9.88 11.41 -11.84
CA GLY A 34 -10.54 12.69 -11.68
C GLY A 34 -9.72 13.75 -10.95
N MET A 35 -8.77 13.34 -10.10
CA MET A 35 -7.89 14.27 -9.39
C MET A 35 -6.81 14.91 -10.29
N ILE A 36 -6.47 14.28 -11.42
CA ILE A 36 -5.30 14.68 -12.24
C ILE A 36 -5.67 14.89 -13.71
N SER A 37 -6.38 13.95 -14.33
CA SER A 37 -6.59 13.91 -15.80
C SER A 37 -8.04 13.82 -16.23
N GLY A 38 -8.96 13.38 -15.35
CA GLY A 38 -10.34 13.05 -15.71
C GLY A 38 -10.52 11.69 -16.39
N ASP A 39 -9.48 10.87 -16.48
CA ASP A 39 -9.50 9.56 -17.15
C ASP A 39 -9.26 8.41 -16.16
N GLY A 40 -10.23 7.51 -16.04
CA GLY A 40 -10.18 6.35 -15.16
C GLY A 40 -9.05 5.37 -15.48
N LEU A 41 -8.65 5.23 -16.74
CA LEU A 41 -7.50 4.39 -17.10
C LEU A 41 -6.19 4.99 -16.57
N ILE A 42 -6.03 6.32 -16.68
CA ILE A 42 -4.88 7.02 -16.09
C ILE A 42 -4.90 6.86 -14.56
N GLY A 43 -6.07 6.97 -13.92
CA GLY A 43 -6.24 6.73 -12.50
C GLY A 43 -5.83 5.31 -12.07
N PHE A 44 -6.24 4.29 -12.82
CA PHE A 44 -5.82 2.91 -12.60
C PHE A 44 -4.30 2.73 -12.71
N ILE A 45 -3.68 3.26 -13.77
CA ILE A 45 -2.23 3.18 -13.98
C ILE A 45 -1.49 3.87 -12.83
N LEU A 46 -1.92 5.07 -12.44
CA LEU A 46 -1.34 5.81 -11.33
C LEU A 46 -1.46 5.03 -10.02
N HIS A 47 -2.62 4.43 -9.75
CA HIS A 47 -2.81 3.60 -8.56
C HIS A 47 -1.82 2.42 -8.52
N ILE A 48 -1.62 1.73 -9.64
CA ILE A 48 -0.64 0.63 -9.73
C ILE A 48 0.80 1.13 -9.54
N ILE A 49 1.18 2.27 -10.13
CA ILE A 49 2.51 2.87 -9.95
C ILE A 49 2.73 3.24 -8.47
N ILE A 50 1.77 3.90 -7.84
CA ILE A 50 1.83 4.26 -6.42
C ILE A 50 1.95 3.00 -5.57
N SER A 51 1.15 1.97 -5.87
CA SER A 51 1.20 0.69 -5.17
C SER A 51 2.56 -0.01 -5.29
N ALA A 52 3.23 0.09 -6.45
CA ALA A 52 4.58 -0.42 -6.66
C ALA A 52 5.62 0.35 -5.83
N VAL A 53 5.52 1.68 -5.79
CA VAL A 53 6.41 2.55 -5.00
C VAL A 53 6.24 2.28 -3.51
N ILE A 54 5.01 2.21 -3.02
CA ILE A 54 4.69 1.89 -1.63
C ILE A 54 5.20 0.49 -1.27
N GLY A 55 5.06 -0.50 -2.17
CA GLY A 55 5.63 -1.83 -1.98
C GLY A 55 7.17 -1.80 -1.86
N ALA A 56 7.84 -1.04 -2.73
CA ALA A 56 9.30 -0.88 -2.69
C ALA A 56 9.79 -0.20 -1.40
N LEU A 57 9.03 0.78 -0.88
CA LEU A 57 9.31 1.43 0.40
C LEU A 57 9.12 0.47 1.58
N TYR A 58 8.21 -0.50 1.48
CA TYR A 58 8.02 -1.50 2.53
C TYR A 58 9.30 -2.32 2.74
N THR A 59 9.85 -2.92 1.68
CA THR A 59 11.06 -3.77 1.79
C THR A 59 12.34 -2.96 1.94
N GLY A 60 12.44 -1.82 1.28
CA GLY A 60 13.63 -0.97 1.28
C GLY A 60 13.78 -0.08 2.50
N VAL A 61 12.69 0.24 3.21
CA VAL A 61 12.68 1.15 4.36
C VAL A 61 12.00 0.50 5.56
N PHE A 62 10.70 0.19 5.48
CA PHE A 62 9.91 -0.16 6.67
C PHE A 62 10.46 -1.37 7.42
N VAL A 63 10.65 -2.50 6.73
CA VAL A 63 11.16 -3.74 7.36
C VAL A 63 12.63 -3.65 7.79
N GLN A 64 13.36 -2.63 7.34
CA GLN A 64 14.75 -2.40 7.79
C GLN A 64 14.77 -1.84 9.22
N TYR A 65 13.77 -1.03 9.58
CA TYR A 65 13.65 -0.37 10.87
C TYR A 65 12.65 -1.04 11.82
N VAL A 66 11.65 -1.73 11.28
CA VAL A 66 10.61 -2.42 12.04
C VAL A 66 10.80 -3.92 11.83
N LYS A 67 11.52 -4.56 12.76
CA LYS A 67 11.79 -6.00 12.75
C LYS A 67 10.99 -6.68 13.85
N MET A 68 10.04 -7.54 13.49
CA MET A 68 9.30 -8.33 14.48
C MET A 68 9.93 -9.70 14.73
N ASN A 69 10.89 -10.12 13.91
CA ASN A 69 11.59 -11.42 13.98
C ASN A 69 10.64 -12.62 14.04
N ASN A 70 9.41 -12.46 13.54
CA ASN A 70 8.39 -13.47 13.49
C ASN A 70 7.49 -13.21 12.27
N PRO A 71 7.44 -14.14 11.30
CA PRO A 71 6.68 -13.96 10.07
C PRO A 71 5.20 -13.65 10.28
N LEU A 72 4.56 -14.26 11.31
CA LEU A 72 3.15 -14.00 11.60
C LEU A 72 2.92 -12.60 12.16
N LEU A 73 3.84 -12.10 12.98
CA LEU A 73 3.78 -10.73 13.50
C LEU A 73 4.08 -9.70 12.41
N ASP A 74 5.02 -9.99 11.50
CA ASP A 74 5.27 -9.12 10.34
C ASP A 74 4.01 -9.00 9.47
N ILE A 75 3.25 -10.09 9.28
CA ILE A 75 1.98 -10.07 8.54
C ILE A 75 0.90 -9.31 9.31
N ALA A 76 0.63 -9.70 10.56
CA ALA A 76 -0.53 -9.21 11.31
C ALA A 76 -0.32 -7.78 11.85
N VAL A 77 0.85 -7.50 12.43
CA VAL A 77 1.13 -6.21 13.07
C VAL A 77 1.89 -5.30 12.11
N GLY A 78 2.92 -5.82 11.43
CA GLY A 78 3.69 -5.05 10.44
C GLY A 78 2.80 -4.56 9.29
N GLY A 79 2.00 -5.46 8.72
CA GLY A 79 1.02 -5.13 7.68
C GLY A 79 -0.02 -4.10 8.13
N LEU A 80 -0.56 -4.25 9.35
CA LEU A 80 -1.51 -3.29 9.93
C LEU A 80 -0.89 -1.90 10.09
N ILE A 81 0.28 -1.80 10.73
CA ILE A 81 0.98 -0.52 10.95
C ILE A 81 1.26 0.15 9.61
N TYR A 82 1.79 -0.61 8.64
CA TYR A 82 2.14 -0.05 7.34
C TYR A 82 0.91 0.43 6.55
N GLY A 83 -0.19 -0.34 6.60
CA GLY A 83 -1.46 0.07 6.02
C GLY A 83 -2.00 1.36 6.64
N VAL A 84 -2.01 1.47 7.97
CA VAL A 84 -2.46 2.68 8.67
C VAL A 84 -1.58 3.90 8.35
N ILE A 85 -0.27 3.73 8.25
CA ILE A 85 0.64 4.81 7.84
C ILE A 85 0.21 5.37 6.47
N TRP A 86 -0.02 4.50 5.48
CA TRP A 86 -0.40 4.94 4.14
C TRP A 86 -1.84 5.41 4.04
N TRP A 87 -2.75 4.95 4.90
CA TRP A 87 -4.07 5.54 5.01
C TRP A 87 -3.99 7.00 5.47
N ILE A 88 -3.20 7.28 6.51
CA ILE A 88 -2.99 8.65 7.01
C ILE A 88 -2.31 9.50 5.93
N VAL A 89 -1.19 9.03 5.39
CA VAL A 89 -0.38 9.79 4.43
C VAL A 89 -1.10 9.95 3.08
N GLY A 90 -1.57 8.86 2.50
CA GLY A 90 -2.22 8.85 1.18
C GLY A 90 -3.66 9.32 1.24
N GLY A 91 -4.48 8.65 2.05
CA GLY A 91 -5.94 8.87 2.10
C GLY A 91 -6.36 10.14 2.81
N LEU A 92 -5.72 10.50 3.93
CA LEU A 92 -6.15 11.64 4.75
C LEU A 92 -5.36 12.94 4.53
N ILE A 93 -4.17 12.87 3.90
CA ILE A 93 -3.31 14.03 3.66
C ILE A 93 -3.17 14.30 2.16
N ILE A 94 -2.58 13.38 1.40
CA ILE A 94 -2.23 13.63 -0.01
C ILE A 94 -3.49 13.78 -0.87
N MET A 95 -4.44 12.84 -0.81
CA MET A 95 -5.64 12.89 -1.64
C MET A 95 -6.50 14.14 -1.37
N PRO A 96 -6.84 14.49 -0.11
CA PRO A 96 -7.63 15.69 0.17
C PRO A 96 -6.88 16.97 -0.20
N ALA A 97 -5.55 17.02 -0.02
CA ALA A 97 -4.74 18.17 -0.45
C ALA A 97 -4.83 18.41 -1.96
N ILE A 98 -4.79 17.35 -2.77
CA ILE A 98 -4.92 17.43 -4.23
C ILE A 98 -6.35 17.82 -4.62
N ALA A 99 -7.36 17.25 -3.95
CA ALA A 99 -8.77 17.49 -4.23
C ALA A 99 -9.30 18.84 -3.68
N GLY A 100 -8.51 19.58 -2.91
CA GLY A 100 -8.95 20.81 -2.22
C GLY A 100 -9.91 20.57 -1.05
N GLY A 101 -9.90 19.36 -0.48
CA GLY A 101 -10.71 18.96 0.67
C GLY A 101 -10.01 19.23 2.01
N GLU A 102 -10.72 18.94 3.10
CA GLU A 102 -10.16 19.06 4.45
C GLU A 102 -9.20 17.90 4.76
N LEU A 103 -8.05 18.21 5.35
CA LEU A 103 -7.05 17.22 5.75
C LEU A 103 -7.42 16.55 7.07
N LEU A 104 -7.00 15.29 7.26
CA LEU A 104 -7.12 14.56 8.52
C LEU A 104 -8.56 14.40 9.05
N GLN A 105 -9.54 14.32 8.15
CA GLN A 105 -10.90 13.90 8.52
C GLN A 105 -10.92 12.40 8.85
N ILE A 106 -10.79 12.08 10.13
CA ILE A 106 -10.73 10.69 10.61
C ILE A 106 -12.14 10.11 10.72
N SER A 107 -12.37 9.01 10.02
CA SER A 107 -13.55 8.16 10.18
C SER A 107 -13.12 6.69 10.20
N LEU A 108 -13.47 5.97 11.28
CA LEU A 108 -13.13 4.55 11.41
C LEU A 108 -14.07 3.62 10.61
N THR A 109 -15.13 4.18 10.04
CA THR A 109 -16.06 3.46 9.15
C THR A 109 -15.80 3.75 7.68
N ASP A 110 -14.75 4.52 7.36
CA ASP A 110 -14.38 4.82 5.98
C ASP A 110 -13.84 3.56 5.27
N PRO A 111 -14.42 3.14 4.14
CA PRO A 111 -13.89 2.06 3.32
C PRO A 111 -12.39 2.23 2.98
N SER A 112 -11.90 3.47 2.86
CA SER A 112 -10.50 3.74 2.55
C SER A 112 -9.56 3.18 3.64
N LEU A 113 -9.94 3.23 4.92
CA LEU A 113 -9.15 2.64 6.01
C LEU A 113 -8.99 1.14 5.82
N PHE A 114 -10.10 0.44 5.59
CA PHE A 114 -10.09 -1.01 5.40
C PHE A 114 -9.31 -1.42 4.14
N GLY A 115 -9.44 -0.65 3.05
CA GLY A 115 -8.65 -0.87 1.85
C GLY A 115 -7.14 -0.84 2.15
N HIS A 116 -6.67 0.18 2.87
CA HIS A 116 -5.25 0.30 3.21
C HIS A 116 -4.77 -0.78 4.19
N ILE A 117 -5.62 -1.18 5.15
CA ILE A 117 -5.32 -2.31 6.04
C ILE A 117 -5.18 -3.61 5.23
N ILE A 118 -6.10 -3.88 4.32
CA ILE A 118 -6.05 -5.05 3.42
C ILE A 118 -4.77 -5.00 2.58
N TYR A 119 -4.47 -3.86 1.96
CA TYR A 119 -3.24 -3.65 1.19
C TYR A 119 -2.00 -3.99 2.03
N GLY A 120 -1.90 -3.47 3.25
CA GLY A 120 -0.76 -3.69 4.15
C GLY A 120 -0.58 -5.17 4.52
N HIS A 121 -1.67 -5.88 4.83
CA HIS A 121 -1.63 -7.30 5.14
C HIS A 121 -1.24 -8.16 3.94
N VAL A 122 -1.84 -7.90 2.76
CA VAL A 122 -1.51 -8.63 1.53
C VAL A 122 -0.05 -8.39 1.15
N LEU A 123 0.43 -7.16 1.28
CA LEU A 123 1.82 -6.81 0.99
C LEU A 123 2.78 -7.56 1.91
N ALA A 124 2.56 -7.49 3.23
CA ALA A 124 3.37 -8.19 4.21
C ALA A 124 3.37 -9.71 3.98
N PHE A 125 2.19 -10.28 3.72
CA PHE A 125 2.03 -11.70 3.39
C PHE A 125 2.83 -12.10 2.15
N LEU A 126 2.71 -11.36 1.05
CA LEU A 126 3.42 -11.66 -0.19
C LEU A 126 4.93 -11.51 -0.05
N VAL A 127 5.41 -10.55 0.74
CA VAL A 127 6.84 -10.39 1.04
C VAL A 127 7.36 -11.55 1.88
N VAL A 128 6.63 -11.95 2.93
CA VAL A 128 6.99 -13.11 3.76
C VAL A 128 7.00 -14.40 2.94
N LEU A 129 5.95 -14.64 2.14
CA LEU A 129 5.84 -15.79 1.25
C LEU A 129 7.00 -15.84 0.26
N ARG A 130 7.33 -14.70 -0.36
CA ARG A 130 8.48 -14.55 -1.27
C ARG A 130 9.78 -14.94 -0.55
N ASN A 131 10.01 -14.43 0.65
CA ASN A 131 11.25 -14.70 1.38
C ASN A 131 11.39 -16.19 1.72
N ALA A 132 10.30 -16.84 2.15
CA ALA A 132 10.25 -18.27 2.42
C ALA A 132 10.50 -19.13 1.15
N ALA A 133 9.90 -18.75 0.02
CA ALA A 133 10.03 -19.52 -1.23
C ALA A 133 11.46 -19.50 -1.83
N PHE A 134 12.23 -18.45 -1.54
CA PHE A 134 13.57 -18.26 -2.09
C PHE A 134 14.69 -18.42 -1.04
N GLY A 135 14.38 -18.93 0.16
CA GLY A 135 15.37 -19.19 1.22
C GLY A 135 16.13 -17.95 1.68
N MET A 136 15.49 -16.78 1.63
CA MET A 136 16.06 -15.51 2.11
C MET A 136 15.45 -15.20 3.47
N ASP A 137 15.77 -16.02 4.45
CA ASP A 137 15.41 -15.75 5.83
C ASP A 137 16.19 -14.50 6.27
N SER A 138 15.46 -13.50 6.75
CA SER A 138 15.92 -12.16 7.15
C SER A 138 16.99 -12.16 8.22
#